data_AF-A0A1J3GH83-F1
#
_entry.id   AF-A0A1J3GH83-F1
#
_cell.length_a   1.000
_cell.length_b   1.000
_cell.length_c   1.000
_cell.angle_alpha   90.00
_cell.angle_beta   90.00
_cell.angle_gamma   90.00
#
_symmetry.space_group_name_H-M   'P 1'
#
loop_
_entity.id
_entity.type
_entity.pdbx_description
1 polymer ?
#
loop_
_entity_poly.entity_id
_entity_poly.type
_entity_poly.pdbx_seq_one_letter_code
_entity_poly.pdbx_strand_id
1 'polypeptide(L)'
;VTALIDMKLEKHKNLSEESWFYWGEIQDGTLKFNRIEAEVAALRELKKEELIEFFDEYIKVDAPKKKSMSICVYGSQHLKEMASDKDKVVSPFIEIEDIVGFRKSQPLYGSLKGCSQMKL
;
A
#
# COMPACT_ATOMS: atom_id res chain seq x y z
N VAL A 1 2.85 -17.17 -9.05
CA VAL A 1 2.51 -15.83 -9.60
C VAL A 1 1.39 -15.89 -10.63
N THR A 2 1.16 -17.02 -11.31
CA THR A 2 0.15 -17.19 -12.38
C THR A 2 -1.24 -16.67 -12.03
N ALA A 3 -1.79 -17.01 -10.87
CA ALA A 3 -3.13 -16.55 -10.46
C ALA A 3 -3.26 -15.01 -10.39
N LEU A 4 -2.21 -14.29 -9.97
CA LEU A 4 -2.22 -12.83 -9.94
C LEU A 4 -2.14 -12.23 -11.35
N ILE A 5 -1.38 -12.87 -12.25
CA ILE A 5 -1.30 -12.47 -13.66
C ILE A 5 -2.66 -12.66 -14.34
N ASP A 6 -3.29 -13.82 -14.14
CA ASP A 6 -4.61 -14.12 -14.71
C ASP A 6 -5.67 -13.13 -14.23
N MET A 7 -5.66 -12.78 -12.93
CA MET A 7 -6.53 -11.77 -12.36
C MET A 7 -6.30 -10.37 -12.95
N LYS A 8 -5.05 -9.99 -13.22
CA LYS A 8 -4.72 -8.69 -13.84
C LYS A 8 -5.09 -8.62 -15.32
N LEU A 9 -5.03 -9.74 -16.04
CA LEU A 9 -5.37 -9.83 -17.47
C LEU A 9 -6.86 -10.03 -17.72
N GLU A 10 -7.68 -10.17 -16.67
CA GLU A 10 -9.13 -10.24 -16.82
C GLU A 10 -9.64 -8.96 -17.49
N LYS A 11 -10.36 -9.12 -18.61
CA LYS A 11 -10.92 -8.00 -19.36
C LYS A 11 -12.04 -7.35 -18.56
N HIS A 12 -12.18 -6.03 -18.73
CA HIS A 12 -13.34 -5.30 -18.22
C HIS A 12 -14.64 -5.92 -18.76
N LYS A 13 -15.60 -6.14 -17.85
CA LYS A 13 -16.88 -6.79 -18.18
C LYS A 13 -17.86 -5.83 -18.84
N ASN A 14 -17.64 -4.53 -18.67
CA ASN A 14 -18.50 -3.46 -19.17
C ASN A 14 -17.71 -2.15 -19.30
N LEU A 15 -18.32 -1.18 -19.98
CA LEU A 15 -17.74 0.15 -20.21
C LEU A 15 -17.49 0.92 -18.91
N SER A 16 -18.30 0.69 -17.86
CA SER A 16 -18.12 1.38 -16.58
C SER A 16 -16.82 0.97 -15.91
N GLU A 17 -16.51 -0.33 -15.87
CA GLU A 17 -15.25 -0.85 -15.33
C GLU A 17 -14.04 -0.33 -16.10
N GLU A 18 -14.11 -0.33 -17.44
CA GLU A 18 -13.07 0.23 -18.29
C GLU A 18 -12.88 1.74 -18.05
N SER A 19 -13.98 2.48 -17.95
CA SER A 19 -13.95 3.91 -17.68
C SER A 19 -13.36 4.21 -16.31
N TRP A 20 -13.73 3.44 -15.28
CA TRP A 20 -13.17 3.57 -13.93
C TRP A 20 -11.68 3.32 -13.88
N PHE A 21 -11.18 2.33 -14.63
CA PHE A 21 -9.76 2.04 -14.73
C PHE A 21 -8.98 3.24 -15.29
N TYR A 22 -9.38 3.74 -16.47
CA TYR A 22 -8.69 4.89 -17.08
C TYR A 22 -8.88 6.18 -16.30
N TRP A 23 -10.05 6.39 -15.70
CA TRP A 23 -10.30 7.55 -14.86
C TRP A 23 -9.43 7.55 -13.61
N GLY A 24 -9.15 6.38 -13.03
CA GLY A 24 -8.19 6.24 -11.92
C GLY A 24 -6.80 6.76 -12.30
N GLU A 25 -6.29 6.38 -13.48
CA GLU A 25 -4.99 6.88 -13.98
C GLU A 25 -4.95 8.39 -14.19
N ILE A 26 -6.07 8.99 -14.59
CA ILE A 26 -6.21 10.45 -14.77
C ILE A 26 -6.27 11.14 -13.41
N GLN A 27 -7.09 10.63 -12.49
CA GLN A 27 -7.29 11.19 -11.15
C GLN A 27 -6.00 11.14 -10.32
N ASP A 28 -5.28 10.02 -10.38
CA ASP A 28 -3.99 9.84 -9.71
C ASP A 28 -2.87 10.61 -10.41
N GLY A 29 -3.07 10.99 -11.67
CA GLY A 29 -2.12 11.72 -12.52
C GLY A 29 -0.92 10.88 -12.94
N THR A 30 -1.00 9.56 -12.82
CA THR A 30 0.01 8.62 -13.30
C THR A 30 -0.05 8.44 -14.81
N LEU A 31 -1.24 8.58 -15.43
CA LEU A 31 -1.45 8.45 -16.88
C LEU A 31 -0.83 7.19 -17.50
N LYS A 32 -0.72 6.09 -16.74
CA LYS A 32 -0.16 4.82 -17.20
C LYS A 32 -1.28 3.93 -17.72
N PHE A 33 -1.77 4.23 -18.91
CA PHE A 33 -2.86 3.46 -19.52
C PHE A 33 -2.47 2.02 -19.91
N ASN A 34 -1.17 1.75 -20.08
CA ASN A 34 -0.61 0.41 -20.28
C ASN A 34 -0.14 -0.26 -18.97
N ARG A 35 -0.72 0.14 -17.83
CA ARG A 35 -0.31 -0.36 -16.50
C ARG A 35 -0.42 -1.88 -16.41
N ILE A 36 -1.49 -2.46 -16.95
CA ILE A 36 -1.73 -3.91 -16.86
C ILE A 36 -0.59 -4.66 -17.54
N GLU A 37 -0.22 -4.28 -18.76
CA GLU A 37 0.86 -4.91 -19.51
C GLU A 37 2.21 -4.75 -18.81
N ALA A 38 2.49 -3.54 -18.30
CA ALA A 38 3.73 -3.24 -17.61
C ALA A 38 3.87 -4.03 -16.29
N GLU A 39 2.81 -4.10 -15.48
CA GLU A 39 2.80 -4.84 -14.23
C GLU A 39 2.85 -6.36 -14.47
N VAL A 40 2.16 -6.88 -15.50
CA VAL A 40 2.24 -8.30 -15.87
C VAL A 40 3.65 -8.67 -16.36
N ALA A 41 4.30 -7.80 -17.14
CA ALA A 41 5.68 -8.02 -17.55
C ALA A 41 6.62 -8.09 -16.33
N ALA A 42 6.49 -7.17 -15.37
CA ALA A 42 7.28 -7.19 -14.14
C ALA A 42 7.01 -8.45 -13.29
N LEU A 43 5.75 -8.87 -13.17
CA LEU A 43 5.37 -10.06 -12.41
C LEU A 43 5.92 -11.36 -13.00
N ARG A 44 6.14 -11.43 -14.32
CA ARG A 44 6.71 -12.61 -14.98
C ARG A 44 8.19 -12.80 -14.66
N GLU A 45 8.92 -11.71 -14.45
CA GLU A 45 10.36 -11.72 -14.13
C GLU A 45 10.64 -11.86 -12.62
N LEU A 46 9.62 -11.68 -11.78
CA LEU A 46 9.74 -11.65 -10.32
C LEU A 46 10.19 -13.01 -9.74
N LYS A 47 11.24 -12.98 -8.93
CA LYS A 47 11.83 -14.18 -8.31
C LYS A 47 11.41 -14.33 -6.85
N LYS A 48 11.51 -15.57 -6.35
CA LYS A 48 11.18 -15.88 -4.95
C LYS A 48 12.14 -15.17 -3.99
N GLU A 49 13.40 -15.08 -4.36
CA GLU A 49 14.46 -14.46 -3.57
C GLU A 49 14.16 -12.97 -3.35
N GLU A 50 13.75 -12.25 -4.40
CA GLU A 50 13.37 -10.83 -4.33
C GLU A 50 12.17 -10.60 -3.40
N LEU A 51 11.22 -11.54 -3.34
CA LEU A 51 10.09 -11.48 -2.42
C LEU A 51 10.51 -11.71 -0.97
N ILE A 52 11.46 -12.62 -0.73
CA ILE A 52 12.02 -12.86 0.61
C ILE A 52 12.79 -11.62 1.07
N GLU A 53 13.64 -11.05 0.21
CA GLU A 53 14.38 -9.83 0.49
C GLU A 53 13.44 -8.67 0.81
N PHE A 54 12.38 -8.48 0.02
CA PHE A 54 11.36 -7.47 0.31
C PHE A 54 10.69 -7.68 1.67
N PHE A 55 10.36 -8.92 2.03
CA PHE A 55 9.75 -9.25 3.33
C PHE A 55 10.72 -8.96 4.49
N ASP A 56 11.97 -9.39 4.37
CA ASP A 56 13.01 -9.20 5.38
C ASP A 56 13.38 -7.72 5.54
N GLU A 57 13.30 -6.91 4.48
CA GLU A 57 13.64 -5.49 4.49
C GLU A 57 12.52 -4.59 5.03
N TYR A 58 11.25 -4.89 4.73
CA TYR A 58 10.12 -3.98 5.00
C TYR A 58 9.03 -4.52 5.93
N ILE A 59 8.88 -5.85 6.10
CA ILE A 59 7.68 -6.43 6.76
C ILE A 59 7.99 -7.13 8.08
N LYS A 60 9.06 -7.94 8.11
CA LYS A 60 9.47 -8.75 9.28
C LYS A 60 9.52 -7.91 10.56
N VAL A 61 9.27 -8.54 11.73
CA VAL A 61 9.15 -7.81 13.02
C VAL A 61 10.29 -6.83 13.25
N ASP A 62 11.53 -7.26 12.99
CA ASP A 62 12.75 -6.46 13.17
C ASP A 62 13.32 -5.94 11.85
N ALA A 63 12.48 -5.81 10.81
CA ALA A 63 12.91 -5.35 9.49
C ALA A 63 13.42 -3.89 9.56
N PRO A 64 14.58 -3.59 8.95
CA PRO A 64 15.27 -2.31 9.13
C PRO A 64 14.49 -1.12 8.57
N LYS A 65 13.64 -1.33 7.55
CA LYS A 65 12.83 -0.28 6.93
C LYS A 65 11.34 -0.43 7.23
N LYS A 66 10.99 -1.22 8.25
CA LYS A 66 9.60 -1.41 8.64
C LYS A 66 8.96 -0.10 9.06
N LYS A 67 7.82 0.20 8.44
CA LYS A 67 6.92 1.27 8.85
C LYS A 67 5.55 0.64 9.11
N SER A 68 5.09 0.68 10.35
CA SER A 68 3.83 0.09 10.78
C SER A 68 2.99 1.15 11.49
N MET A 69 1.70 1.19 11.18
CA MET A 69 0.72 2.02 11.87
C MET A 69 -0.50 1.15 12.14
N SER A 70 -0.99 1.20 13.37
CA SER A 70 -2.16 0.45 13.82
C SER A 70 -3.24 1.41 14.28
N ILE A 71 -4.49 1.16 13.89
CA ILE A 71 -5.67 1.90 14.35
C ILE A 71 -6.52 0.91 15.14
N CYS A 72 -6.62 1.13 16.45
CA CYS A 72 -7.43 0.31 17.33
C CYS A 72 -8.73 1.06 17.67
N VAL A 73 -9.88 0.47 17.33
CA VAL A 73 -11.20 1.05 17.59
C VAL A 73 -11.90 0.21 18.64
N TYR A 74 -12.28 0.84 19.75
CA TYR A 74 -12.90 0.17 20.88
C TYR A 74 -14.35 0.61 21.06
N GLY A 75 -15.25 -0.36 21.26
CA GLY A 75 -16.60 -0.09 21.71
C GLY A 75 -16.64 0.35 23.17
N SER A 76 -17.73 1.00 23.59
CA SER A 76 -17.88 1.53 24.95
C SER A 76 -17.74 0.48 26.06
N GLN A 77 -18.08 -0.78 25.79
CA GLN A 77 -17.94 -1.89 26.72
C GLN A 77 -16.50 -2.43 26.83
N HIS A 78 -15.63 -2.06 25.89
CA HIS A 78 -14.28 -2.60 25.71
C HIS A 78 -13.17 -1.64 26.17
N LEU A 79 -13.49 -0.64 27.00
CA LEU A 79 -12.50 0.31 27.51
C LEU A 79 -11.42 -0.34 28.39
N LYS A 80 -11.75 -1.43 29.08
CA LYS A 80 -10.78 -2.19 29.87
C LYS A 80 -9.76 -2.92 28.98
N GLU A 81 -10.23 -3.43 27.84
CA GLU A 81 -9.39 -4.11 26.85
C GLU A 81 -8.41 -3.13 26.20
N MET A 82 -8.88 -1.92 25.86
CA MET A 82 -8.03 -0.82 25.38
C MET A 82 -6.85 -0.55 26.30
N ALA A 83 -7.07 -0.51 27.61
CA ALA A 83 -5.98 -0.31 28.57
C ALA A 83 -5.01 -1.50 28.56
N SER A 84 -5.53 -2.74 28.59
CA SER A 84 -4.70 -3.95 28.64
C SER A 84 -3.95 -4.25 27.34
N ASP A 85 -4.46 -3.84 26.19
CA ASP A 85 -3.86 -4.16 24.89
C ASP A 85 -2.58 -3.37 24.66
N LYS A 86 -2.49 -2.17 25.25
CA LYS A 86 -1.25 -1.36 25.24
C LYS A 86 -0.10 -2.12 25.89
N ASP A 87 -0.37 -2.84 26.97
CA ASP A 87 0.64 -3.62 27.70
C ASP A 87 1.07 -4.89 26.96
N LYS A 88 0.25 -5.40 26.04
CA LYS A 88 0.55 -6.59 25.22
C LYS A 88 1.42 -6.28 24.01
N VAL A 89 1.57 -5.01 23.63
CA VAL A 89 2.40 -4.65 22.48
C VAL A 89 3.87 -4.82 22.86
N VAL A 90 4.44 -5.93 22.38
CA VAL A 90 5.83 -6.32 22.67
C VAL A 90 6.86 -5.35 22.07
N SER A 91 6.52 -4.70 20.96
CA SER A 91 7.39 -3.78 20.24
C SER A 91 7.21 -2.34 20.70
N PRO A 92 8.28 -1.52 20.76
CA PRO A 92 8.16 -0.09 21.04
C PRO A 92 7.23 0.56 20.02
N PHE A 93 6.23 1.28 20.50
CA PHE A 93 5.30 2.05 19.69
C PHE A 93 5.18 3.47 20.21
N ILE A 94 4.71 4.37 19.36
CA ILE A 94 4.42 5.77 19.72
C ILE A 94 2.90 5.93 19.62
N GLU A 95 2.28 6.28 20.74
CA GLU A 95 0.86 6.62 20.75
C GLU A 95 0.67 8.01 20.12
N ILE A 96 -0.32 8.12 19.22
CA ILE A 96 -0.63 9.35 18.51
C ILE A 96 -1.85 9.98 19.19
N GLU A 97 -1.63 11.00 20.01
CA GLU A 97 -2.69 11.75 20.68
C GLU A 97 -3.22 12.92 19.82
N ASP A 98 -2.34 13.57 19.04
CA ASP A 98 -2.70 14.64 18.10
C ASP A 98 -2.36 14.23 16.66
N ILE A 99 -3.41 13.92 15.88
CA ILE A 99 -3.27 13.53 14.48
C ILE A 99 -2.70 14.66 13.60
N VAL A 100 -2.99 15.93 13.93
CA VAL A 100 -2.53 17.08 13.14
C VAL A 100 -1.05 17.33 13.40
N GLY A 101 -0.63 17.29 14.66
CA GLY A 101 0.77 17.35 15.09
C GLY A 101 1.58 16.22 14.47
N PHE A 102 1.09 14.97 14.56
CA PHE A 102 1.74 13.83 13.95
C PHE A 102 1.91 13.99 12.43
N ARG A 103 0.86 14.42 11.71
CA ARG A 103 0.96 14.63 10.26
C ARG A 103 2.01 15.67 9.89
N LYS A 104 2.17 16.73 10.70
CA LYS A 104 3.16 17.79 10.46
C LYS A 104 4.59 17.37 10.81
N SER A 105 4.79 16.38 11.69
CA SER A 105 6.12 15.91 12.08
C SER A 105 6.74 14.90 11.13
N GLN A 106 5.93 14.32 10.22
CA GLN A 106 6.40 13.34 9.25
C GLN A 106 6.78 13.98 7.91
N PRO A 107 7.82 13.49 7.22
CA PRO A 107 8.10 13.88 5.86
C PRO A 107 6.96 13.40 4.92
N LEU A 108 6.64 14.21 3.92
CA LEU A 108 5.65 13.86 2.90
C LEU A 108 6.32 13.11 1.74
N TYR A 109 5.63 12.10 1.22
CA TYR A 109 6.06 11.44 -0.01
C TYR A 109 5.90 12.38 -1.22
N GLY A 110 6.77 12.20 -2.22
CA GLY A 110 6.66 12.91 -3.49
C GLY A 110 5.36 12.58 -4.23
N SER A 111 4.88 13.51 -5.05
CA SER A 111 3.70 13.28 -5.88
C SER A 111 4.01 12.29 -7.01
N LEU A 112 3.07 11.38 -7.26
CA LEU A 112 3.13 10.47 -8.42
C LEU A 112 2.69 11.14 -9.74
N LYS A 113 2.16 12.37 -9.67
CA LYS A 113 1.67 13.11 -10.83
C LYS A 113 2.80 13.38 -11.83
N GLY A 114 2.61 13.01 -13.09
CA GLY A 114 3.59 13.24 -14.16
C GLY A 114 4.81 12.31 -14.13
N CYS A 115 4.75 11.20 -13.36
CA CYS A 115 5.82 10.20 -13.32
C CYS A 115 5.88 9.32 -14.60
N SER A 116 4.90 9.45 -15.50
CA SER A 116 4.93 8.88 -16.84
C SER A 116 5.66 9.83 -17.80
N GLN A 117 6.83 9.40 -18.30
CA GLN A 117 7.40 10.02 -19.49
C GLN A 117 6.45 9.75 -20.67
N MET A 118 5.60 10.73 -21.01
CA MET A 118 4.83 10.69 -22.24
C MET A 118 5.80 10.83 -23.42
N LYS A 119 6.25 9.71 -23.99
CA LYS A 119 6.75 9.69 -25.36
C LYS A 119 5.52 9.58 -26.26
N LEU A 120 5.10 10.72 -26.80
CA LEU A 120 4.25 10.79 -27.99
C LEU A 120 4.99 10.20 -29.20
#